data_AF-A0A5C6TW55-F1
#
_entry.id   AF-A0A5C6TW55-F1
#
_cell.length_a   1.000
_cell.length_b   1.000
_cell.length_c   1.000
_cell.angle_alpha   90.00
_cell.angle_beta   90.00
_cell.angle_gamma   90.00
#
_symmetry.space_group_name_H-M   'P 1'
#
loop_
_entity.id
_entity.type
_entity.pdbx_description
1 polymer ?
#
loop_
_entity_poly.entity_id
_entity_poly.type
_entity_poly.pdbx_seq_one_letter_code
_entity_poly.pdbx_strand_id
1 'polypeptide(L)'
;MNLSLNGWLTAMDPAVTAIGVILGVGAILNSVVQGIRAAPRYVRYRLARRFFRFRNGQRILIVCSELDNAEQRQWVEPNEFIYMLKYGDLDALFGLVSLIREIYPRCRLEILSSNEALSKSVDLECDLILIGGPDYNKVCERVMAEADAYAQYVEIPCDDTDPSIALCTKDTGIWKGTDVKEDYGYLEVVENPFAKGQRVFFFGGCHTIGVTGATKMFQLKNELGGGLTKRARENIRKLIRFYRFRARMLVIFRVTLLGATVPEPNLSTAQFFGPPRKFLGVGIEGLAALWHRLGRTPGPTIEAGLEDPNLAS
;
A
#
# COMPACT_ATOMS: atom_id res chain seq x y z
N MET A 1 -20.03 -46.78 39.88
CA MET A 1 -21.27 -45.99 40.04
C MET A 1 -21.41 -45.09 38.82
N ASN A 2 -22.21 -45.54 37.83
CA ASN A 2 -22.53 -44.75 36.64
C ASN A 2 -23.83 -43.99 36.92
N LEU A 3 -23.72 -42.75 37.39
CA LEU A 3 -24.85 -41.83 37.40
C LEU A 3 -25.12 -41.43 35.95
N SER A 4 -26.17 -41.99 35.35
CA SER A 4 -26.55 -41.69 33.98
C SER A 4 -26.94 -40.22 33.86
N LEU A 5 -26.23 -39.46 33.02
CA LEU A 5 -26.52 -38.06 32.66
C LEU A 5 -27.99 -37.84 32.23
N ASN A 6 -28.68 -38.88 31.78
CA ASN A 6 -30.05 -38.83 31.30
C ASN A 6 -31.09 -38.49 32.39
N GLY A 7 -30.82 -38.78 33.67
CA GLY A 7 -31.76 -38.49 34.76
C GLY A 7 -31.80 -37.01 35.18
N TRP A 8 -30.72 -36.27 34.94
CA TRP A 8 -30.62 -34.85 35.29
C TRP A 8 -31.37 -33.95 34.29
N LEU A 9 -31.45 -34.35 33.03
CA LEU A 9 -32.17 -33.58 31.99
C LEU A 9 -33.69 -33.65 32.15
N THR A 10 -34.22 -34.73 32.74
CA THR A 10 -35.67 -34.89 33.00
C THR A 10 -36.16 -34.16 34.27
N ALA A 11 -35.25 -33.68 35.11
CA ALA A 11 -35.58 -32.98 36.36
C ALA A 11 -35.34 -31.45 36.29
N MET A 12 -34.96 -30.91 35.12
CA MET A 12 -34.86 -29.47 34.96
C MET A 12 -36.25 -28.86 34.88
N ASP A 13 -36.54 -27.94 35.80
CA ASP A 13 -37.75 -27.13 35.82
C ASP A 13 -38.04 -26.56 34.42
N PRO A 14 -39.26 -26.70 33.88
CA PRO A 14 -39.70 -26.09 32.63
C PRO A 14 -39.32 -24.60 32.49
N ALA A 15 -39.20 -23.87 33.61
CA ALA A 15 -38.72 -22.50 33.62
C ALA A 15 -37.26 -22.37 33.17
N VAL A 16 -36.37 -23.28 33.59
CA VAL A 16 -34.95 -23.25 33.24
C VAL A 16 -34.73 -23.59 31.77
N THR A 17 -35.50 -24.54 31.23
CA THR A 17 -35.46 -24.85 29.79
C THR A 17 -36.00 -23.70 28.94
N ALA A 18 -37.08 -23.03 29.36
CA ALA A 18 -37.60 -21.84 28.68
C ALA A 18 -36.59 -20.67 28.65
N ILE A 19 -35.92 -20.39 29.78
CA ILE A 19 -34.86 -19.36 29.86
C ILE A 19 -33.71 -19.69 28.90
N GLY A 20 -33.27 -20.96 28.87
CA GLY A 20 -32.22 -21.42 27.96
C GLY A 20 -32.57 -21.20 26.48
N VAL A 21 -33.82 -21.45 26.09
CA VAL A 21 -34.31 -21.20 24.73
C VAL A 21 -34.30 -19.71 24.38
N ILE A 22 -34.79 -18.85 25.28
CA ILE A 22 -34.81 -17.39 25.07
C ILE A 22 -33.38 -16.84 24.89
N LEU A 23 -32.45 -17.26 25.75
CA LEU A 23 -31.05 -16.86 25.64
C LEU A 23 -30.40 -17.35 24.34
N GLY A 24 -30.69 -18.59 23.94
CA GLY A 24 -30.22 -19.16 22.67
C GLY A 24 -30.72 -18.38 21.45
N VAL A 25 -32.02 -18.07 21.40
CA VAL A 25 -32.62 -17.26 20.33
C VAL A 25 -32.04 -15.85 20.32
N GLY A 26 -31.87 -15.23 21.48
CA GLY A 26 -31.25 -13.90 21.61
C GLY A 26 -29.82 -13.85 21.08
N ALA A 27 -29.00 -14.87 21.39
CA ALA A 27 -27.63 -14.98 20.89
C ALA A 27 -27.57 -15.15 19.36
N ILE A 28 -28.47 -15.96 18.78
CA ILE A 28 -28.59 -16.14 17.33
C ILE A 28 -29.00 -14.82 16.67
N LEU A 29 -30.03 -14.14 17.19
CA LEU A 29 -30.49 -12.85 16.65
C LEU A 29 -29.37 -11.80 16.71
N ASN A 30 -28.64 -11.69 17.83
CA ASN A 30 -27.51 -10.78 17.94
C ASN A 30 -26.42 -11.11 16.92
N SER A 31 -26.11 -12.40 16.71
CA SER A 31 -25.13 -12.85 15.71
C SER A 31 -25.56 -12.50 14.28
N VAL A 32 -26.85 -12.68 13.95
CA VAL A 32 -27.42 -12.29 12.65
C VAL A 32 -27.37 -10.77 12.47
N VAL A 33 -27.76 -9.99 13.47
CA VAL A 33 -27.71 -8.52 13.43
C VAL A 33 -26.27 -8.04 13.27
N GLN A 34 -25.31 -8.63 13.98
CA GLN A 34 -23.88 -8.33 13.80
C GLN A 34 -23.40 -8.70 12.41
N GLY A 35 -23.83 -9.85 11.86
CA GLY A 35 -23.53 -10.27 10.50
C GLY A 35 -24.06 -9.30 9.45
N ILE A 36 -25.32 -8.88 9.57
CA ILE A 36 -25.97 -7.88 8.70
C ILE A 36 -25.27 -6.53 8.80
N ARG A 37 -24.83 -6.12 9.99
CA ARG A 37 -24.07 -4.85 10.19
C ARG A 37 -22.64 -4.94 9.65
N ALA A 38 -22.02 -6.11 9.67
CA ALA A 38 -20.65 -6.33 9.19
C ALA A 38 -20.56 -6.53 7.66
N ALA A 39 -21.60 -7.10 7.03
CA ALA A 39 -21.63 -7.37 5.59
C ALA A 39 -21.39 -6.12 4.71
N PRO A 40 -22.00 -4.95 4.98
CA PRO A 40 -21.72 -3.71 4.26
C PRO A 40 -20.25 -3.32 4.31
N ARG A 41 -19.58 -3.47 5.46
CA ARG A 41 -18.14 -3.15 5.60
C ARG A 41 -17.30 -4.05 4.70
N TYR A 42 -17.57 -5.36 4.72
CA TYR A 42 -16.84 -6.30 3.88
C TYR A 42 -16.99 -5.99 2.38
N VAL A 43 -18.21 -5.68 1.92
CA VAL A 43 -18.47 -5.33 0.52
C VAL A 43 -17.83 -3.98 0.15
N ARG A 44 -17.90 -2.98 1.04
CA ARG A 44 -17.31 -1.64 0.83
C ARG A 44 -15.81 -1.68 0.62
N TYR A 45 -15.11 -2.56 1.33
CA TYR A 45 -13.65 -2.66 1.33
C TYR A 45 -13.09 -3.86 0.56
N ARG A 46 -13.94 -4.65 -0.09
CA ARG A 46 -13.54 -5.87 -0.82
C ARG A 46 -12.41 -5.63 -1.81
N LEU A 47 -12.44 -4.49 -2.51
CA LEU A 47 -11.40 -4.13 -3.48
C LEU A 47 -10.06 -3.85 -2.79
N ALA A 48 -10.02 -2.98 -1.77
CA ALA A 48 -8.80 -2.72 -1.01
C ALA A 48 -8.25 -4.01 -0.39
N ARG A 49 -9.10 -4.85 0.22
CA ARG A 49 -8.68 -6.15 0.78
C ARG A 49 -8.10 -7.08 -0.28
N ARG A 50 -8.62 -7.06 -1.50
CA ARG A 50 -8.11 -7.86 -2.62
C ARG A 50 -6.76 -7.34 -3.13
N PHE A 51 -6.49 -6.05 -3.01
CA PHE A 51 -5.21 -5.45 -3.33
C PHE A 51 -4.16 -5.76 -2.26
N PHE A 52 -4.41 -5.38 -1.01
CA PHE A 52 -3.47 -5.56 0.09
C PHE A 52 -3.30 -7.01 0.53
N ARG A 53 -4.30 -7.88 0.42
CA ARG A 53 -4.26 -9.33 0.73
C ARG A 53 -3.64 -9.72 2.08
N PHE A 54 -3.62 -8.83 3.08
CA PHE A 54 -3.21 -9.19 4.43
C PHE A 54 -4.16 -10.22 5.05
N ARG A 55 -3.63 -11.04 5.95
CA ARG A 55 -4.38 -12.03 6.73
C ARG A 55 -4.82 -11.40 8.06
N ASN A 56 -5.99 -11.77 8.56
CA ASN A 56 -6.41 -11.32 9.89
C ASN A 56 -5.42 -11.85 10.94
N GLY A 57 -5.04 -11.04 11.93
CA GLY A 57 -4.07 -11.40 12.96
C GLY A 57 -2.60 -11.23 12.55
N GLN A 58 -2.33 -10.96 11.28
CA GLN A 58 -0.97 -10.75 10.77
C GLN A 58 -0.35 -9.47 11.35
N ARG A 59 0.96 -9.51 11.60
CA ARG A 59 1.76 -8.33 11.93
C ARG A 59 2.04 -7.55 10.65
N ILE A 60 1.77 -6.24 10.69
CA ILE A 60 2.08 -5.30 9.62
C ILE A 60 2.90 -4.19 10.26
N LEU A 61 4.10 -3.96 9.74
CA LEU A 61 4.96 -2.87 10.17
C LEU A 61 4.85 -1.71 9.18
N ILE A 62 4.41 -0.55 9.67
CA ILE A 62 4.44 0.70 8.93
C ILE A 62 5.66 1.50 9.40
N VAL A 63 6.57 1.81 8.47
CA VAL A 63 7.67 2.73 8.72
C VAL A 63 7.51 3.96 7.86
N CYS A 64 7.41 5.12 8.51
CA CYS A 64 7.25 6.40 7.84
C CYS A 64 8.54 7.22 7.96
N SER A 65 8.75 8.11 6.99
CA SER A 65 9.81 9.11 7.01
C SER A 65 9.85 9.87 8.33
N GLU A 66 11.03 10.25 8.76
CA GLU A 66 11.27 11.03 9.97
C GLU A 66 11.91 12.36 9.61
N LEU A 67 11.41 13.44 10.19
CA LEU A 67 11.94 14.78 9.98
C LEU A 67 13.21 14.98 10.79
N ASP A 68 14.10 15.83 10.28
CA ASP A 68 15.31 16.21 11.01
C ASP A 68 14.96 16.89 12.34
N ASN A 69 15.79 16.63 13.34
CA ASN A 69 15.63 17.12 14.70
C ASN A 69 14.27 16.71 15.31
N ALA A 70 13.80 15.49 15.03
CA ALA A 70 12.56 14.95 15.58
C ALA A 70 12.44 15.17 17.11
N GLU A 71 13.51 14.92 17.86
CA GLU A 71 13.55 15.12 19.32
C GLU A 71 13.23 16.57 19.73
N GLN A 72 13.72 17.57 18.99
CA GLN A 72 13.44 18.98 19.25
C GLN A 72 12.00 19.39 18.92
N ARG A 73 11.31 18.60 18.09
CA ARG A 73 9.88 18.81 17.77
C ARG A 73 8.97 18.09 18.77
N GLN A 74 9.53 17.16 19.53
CA GLN A 74 8.86 16.29 20.49
C GLN A 74 9.25 16.68 21.93
N TRP A 75 8.82 17.83 22.40
CA TRP A 75 9.05 18.23 23.80
C TRP A 75 8.15 17.49 24.81
N VAL A 76 7.49 16.40 24.40
CA VAL A 76 6.40 15.79 25.18
C VAL A 76 6.42 14.26 25.13
N GLU A 77 5.74 13.66 26.11
CA GLU A 77 5.66 12.22 26.33
C GLU A 77 5.18 11.44 25.09
N PRO A 78 5.68 10.21 24.88
CA PRO A 78 5.11 9.30 23.89
C PRO A 78 3.60 9.15 24.13
N ASN A 79 2.81 9.14 23.05
CA ASN A 79 1.33 9.06 23.00
C ASN A 79 0.57 10.39 22.95
N GLU A 80 1.23 11.54 23.04
CA GLU A 80 0.58 12.81 22.73
C GLU A 80 0.47 13.05 21.22
N PHE A 81 -0.49 13.87 20.79
CA PHE A 81 -0.62 14.23 19.37
C PHE A 81 0.66 14.88 18.83
N ILE A 82 1.33 15.68 19.66
CA ILE A 82 2.59 16.35 19.32
C ILE A 82 3.70 15.33 19.00
N TYR A 83 3.67 14.15 19.62
CA TYR A 83 4.64 13.09 19.31
C TYR A 83 4.55 12.64 17.85
N MET A 84 3.40 12.78 17.18
CA MET A 84 3.29 12.46 15.75
C MET A 84 4.03 13.47 14.85
N LEU A 85 4.39 14.67 15.35
CA LEU A 85 5.02 15.72 14.53
C LEU A 85 6.45 15.39 14.06
N LYS A 86 7.04 14.27 14.51
CA LYS A 86 8.31 13.77 13.94
C LYS A 86 8.17 13.14 12.57
N TYR A 87 6.97 12.67 12.19
CA TYR A 87 6.78 11.95 10.93
C TYR A 87 6.77 12.95 9.77
N GLY A 88 7.51 12.66 8.70
CA GLY A 88 7.62 13.54 7.54
C GLY A 88 6.34 13.59 6.69
N ASP A 89 5.67 12.45 6.54
CA ASP A 89 4.51 12.31 5.67
C ASP A 89 3.24 11.99 6.46
N LEU A 90 2.84 12.87 7.38
CA LEU A 90 1.74 12.64 8.31
C LEU A 90 0.39 12.36 7.65
N ASP A 91 0.03 13.11 6.61
CA ASP A 91 -1.24 12.92 5.89
C ASP A 91 -1.31 11.53 5.24
N ALA A 92 -0.18 11.10 4.67
CA ALA A 92 -0.03 9.78 4.08
C ALA A 92 -0.14 8.67 5.14
N LEU A 93 0.54 8.86 6.28
CA LEU A 93 0.50 7.94 7.40
C LEU A 93 -0.93 7.78 7.94
N PHE A 94 -1.62 8.88 8.26
CA PHE A 94 -2.99 8.82 8.79
C PHE A 94 -3.96 8.21 7.78
N GLY A 95 -3.84 8.55 6.50
CA GLY A 95 -4.65 7.98 5.44
C GLY A 95 -4.53 6.45 5.37
N LEU A 96 -3.29 5.93 5.37
CA LEU A 96 -3.03 4.50 5.32
C LEU A 96 -3.40 3.78 6.61
N VAL A 97 -3.02 4.30 7.78
CA VAL A 97 -3.34 3.69 9.08
C VAL A 97 -4.86 3.54 9.24
N SER A 98 -5.60 4.60 8.91
CA SER A 98 -7.08 4.59 8.95
C SER A 98 -7.64 3.54 8.00
N LEU A 99 -7.14 3.51 6.75
CA LEU A 99 -7.54 2.51 5.78
C LEU A 99 -7.26 1.08 6.27
N ILE A 100 -6.02 0.78 6.70
CA ILE A 100 -5.62 -0.57 7.11
C ILE A 100 -6.44 -1.04 8.30
N ARG A 101 -6.69 -0.17 9.31
CA ARG A 101 -7.53 -0.52 10.46
C ARG A 101 -8.99 -0.77 10.06
N GLU A 102 -9.52 0.00 9.12
CA GLU A 102 -10.88 -0.21 8.59
C GLU A 102 -11.02 -1.54 7.84
N ILE A 103 -10.05 -1.88 6.98
CA ILE A 103 -10.13 -3.06 6.12
C ILE A 103 -9.67 -4.35 6.83
N TYR A 104 -8.78 -4.24 7.82
CA TYR A 104 -8.20 -5.33 8.61
C TYR A 104 -8.19 -5.04 10.13
N PRO A 105 -9.35 -4.96 10.79
CA PRO A 105 -9.45 -4.57 12.20
C PRO A 105 -8.79 -5.52 13.20
N ARG A 106 -8.35 -6.71 12.74
CA ARG A 106 -7.69 -7.73 13.57
C ARG A 106 -6.19 -7.86 13.28
N CYS A 107 -5.61 -7.06 12.38
CA CYS A 107 -4.16 -7.08 12.18
C CYS A 107 -3.44 -6.39 13.35
N ARG A 108 -2.24 -6.87 13.67
CA ARG A 108 -1.35 -6.21 14.63
C ARG A 108 -0.55 -5.16 13.88
N LEU A 109 -1.04 -3.93 13.93
CA LEU A 109 -0.41 -2.80 13.25
C LEU A 109 0.62 -2.14 14.16
N GLU A 110 1.87 -2.14 13.74
CA GLU A 110 2.98 -1.45 14.39
C GLU A 110 3.38 -0.26 13.52
N ILE A 111 3.55 0.92 14.13
CA ILE A 111 3.85 2.17 13.43
C ILE A 111 5.08 2.76 14.08
N LEU A 112 6.13 2.98 13.30
CA LEU A 112 7.39 3.53 13.76
C LEU A 112 7.89 4.59 12.79
N SER A 113 8.63 5.57 13.31
CA SER A 113 9.43 6.42 12.45
C SER A 113 10.70 5.68 12.02
N SER A 114 11.35 6.15 10.95
CA SER A 114 12.58 5.54 10.43
C SER A 114 13.63 5.30 11.52
N ASN A 115 13.95 6.30 12.34
CA ASN A 115 15.01 6.15 13.35
C ASN A 115 14.58 5.25 14.50
N GLU A 116 13.29 5.19 14.84
CA GLU A 116 12.81 4.25 15.86
C GLU A 116 12.87 2.79 15.42
N ALA A 117 12.54 2.53 14.15
CA ALA A 117 12.65 1.19 13.60
C ALA A 117 14.12 0.73 13.61
N LEU A 118 15.06 1.64 13.33
CA LEU A 118 16.49 1.38 13.43
C LEU A 118 16.96 1.19 14.88
N SER A 119 16.64 2.12 15.78
CA SER A 119 17.13 2.09 17.17
C SER A 119 16.62 0.88 17.96
N LYS A 120 15.39 0.44 17.68
CA LYS A 120 14.81 -0.77 18.29
C LYS A 120 15.25 -2.07 17.61
N SER A 121 16.06 -2.01 16.54
CA SER A 121 16.47 -3.18 15.75
C SER A 121 15.27 -4.05 15.36
N VAL A 122 14.23 -3.40 14.82
CA VAL A 122 12.94 -4.06 14.61
C VAL A 122 13.06 -5.15 13.55
N ASP A 123 12.45 -6.29 13.86
CA ASP A 123 12.32 -7.41 12.94
C ASP A 123 11.49 -7.00 11.70
N LEU A 124 12.12 -7.11 10.52
CA LEU A 124 11.53 -6.81 9.21
C LEU A 124 10.87 -8.04 8.57
N GLU A 125 10.80 -9.20 9.24
CA GLU A 125 10.22 -10.45 8.74
C GLU A 125 8.66 -10.46 8.75
N CYS A 126 8.03 -9.38 8.29
CA CYS A 126 6.57 -9.27 8.19
C CYS A 126 6.13 -8.51 6.92
N ASP A 127 4.82 -8.30 6.72
CA ASP A 127 4.36 -7.39 5.66
C ASP A 127 4.74 -5.95 6.04
N LEU A 128 5.42 -5.25 5.13
CA LEU A 128 5.94 -3.89 5.34
C LEU A 128 5.14 -2.87 4.52
N ILE A 129 4.87 -1.72 5.13
CA ILE A 129 4.38 -0.52 4.44
C ILE A 129 5.38 0.60 4.72
N LEU A 130 6.05 1.07 3.69
CA LEU A 130 7.08 2.09 3.77
C LEU A 130 6.53 3.37 3.15
N ILE A 131 6.52 4.44 3.93
CA ILE A 131 5.98 5.75 3.55
C ILE A 131 7.14 6.73 3.46
N GLY A 132 7.24 7.44 2.34
CA GLY A 132 8.34 8.38 2.05
C GLY A 132 9.49 7.74 1.27
N GLY A 133 10.47 8.58 0.92
CA GLY A 133 11.68 8.20 0.18
C GLY A 133 12.87 7.83 1.10
N PRO A 134 13.95 7.28 0.53
CA PRO A 134 15.13 6.81 1.25
C PRO A 134 15.88 7.93 2.01
N ASP A 135 15.74 9.18 1.58
CA ASP A 135 16.47 10.32 2.15
C ASP A 135 16.11 10.54 3.63
N TYR A 136 14.81 10.43 3.94
CA TYR A 136 14.26 10.58 5.29
C TYR A 136 13.73 9.25 5.87
N ASN A 137 13.91 8.14 5.17
CA ASN A 137 13.49 6.81 5.61
C ASN A 137 14.59 5.77 5.33
N LYS A 138 15.52 5.63 6.27
CA LYS A 138 16.65 4.70 6.21
C LYS A 138 16.25 3.23 6.18
N VAL A 139 15.06 2.89 6.72
CA VAL A 139 14.48 1.56 6.51
C VAL A 139 14.05 1.38 5.06
N CYS A 140 13.47 2.40 4.44
CA CYS A 140 13.16 2.40 3.00
C CYS A 140 14.42 2.21 2.16
N GLU A 141 15.47 2.99 2.43
CA GLU A 141 16.79 2.83 1.78
C GLU A 141 17.30 1.39 1.85
N ARG A 142 17.36 0.83 3.07
CA ARG A 142 17.82 -0.55 3.29
C ARG A 142 16.95 -1.59 2.57
N VAL A 143 15.62 -1.46 2.64
CA VAL A 143 14.71 -2.43 2.01
C VAL A 143 14.77 -2.31 0.49
N MET A 144 14.90 -1.10 -0.08
CA MET A 144 15.06 -0.89 -1.52
C MET A 144 16.38 -1.45 -2.05
N ALA A 145 17.47 -1.39 -1.28
CA ALA A 145 18.77 -1.93 -1.68
C ALA A 145 18.76 -3.47 -1.79
N GLU A 146 18.03 -4.14 -0.90
CA GLU A 146 17.92 -5.61 -0.86
C GLU A 146 16.78 -6.15 -1.74
N ALA A 147 15.74 -5.34 -1.97
CA ALA A 147 14.62 -5.72 -2.81
C ALA A 147 14.94 -5.49 -4.30
N ASP A 148 14.38 -6.33 -5.16
CA ASP A 148 14.39 -6.09 -6.62
C ASP A 148 13.34 -5.04 -7.02
N ALA A 149 13.46 -3.85 -6.44
CA ALA A 149 12.63 -2.67 -6.70
C ALA A 149 12.93 -2.07 -8.08
N TYR A 150 11.89 -1.55 -8.72
CA TYR A 150 11.94 -0.84 -9.99
C TYR A 150 12.27 0.62 -9.80
N ALA A 151 11.66 1.27 -8.81
CA ALA A 151 11.90 2.67 -8.52
C ALA A 151 13.28 2.82 -7.88
N GLN A 152 13.98 3.86 -8.29
CA GLN A 152 15.20 4.35 -7.68
C GLN A 152 15.06 5.87 -7.50
N TYR A 153 15.86 6.39 -6.57
CA TYR A 153 15.93 7.81 -6.29
C TYR A 153 17.27 8.34 -6.78
N VAL A 154 17.24 9.46 -7.48
CA VAL A 154 18.45 10.17 -7.93
C VAL A 154 18.32 11.63 -7.54
N GLU A 155 19.40 12.17 -7.00
CA GLU A 155 19.55 13.60 -6.80
C GLU A 155 19.86 14.26 -8.13
N ILE A 156 19.08 15.27 -8.49
CA ILE A 156 19.32 16.10 -9.66
C ILE A 156 19.83 17.46 -9.17
N PRO A 157 21.04 17.88 -9.57
CA PRO A 157 21.52 19.23 -9.28
C PRO A 157 20.49 20.27 -9.74
N CYS A 158 20.23 21.26 -8.89
CA CYS A 158 19.43 22.42 -9.26
C CYS A 158 20.32 23.66 -9.12
N ASP A 159 20.30 24.53 -10.13
CA ASP A 159 21.26 25.62 -10.25
C ASP A 159 21.17 26.65 -9.10
N ASP A 160 20.03 26.72 -8.38
CA ASP A 160 19.75 27.75 -7.37
C ASP A 160 19.09 27.26 -6.06
N THR A 161 18.94 25.94 -5.84
CA THR A 161 18.24 25.36 -4.67
C THR A 161 18.87 24.03 -4.21
N ASP A 162 18.42 23.54 -3.03
CA ASP A 162 18.74 22.18 -2.59
C ASP A 162 18.46 21.16 -3.70
N PRO A 163 19.30 20.11 -3.85
CA PRO A 163 19.16 19.13 -4.91
C PRO A 163 17.74 18.56 -4.94
N SER A 164 17.15 18.54 -6.13
CA SER A 164 15.79 18.04 -6.31
C SER A 164 15.84 16.53 -6.44
N ILE A 165 14.97 15.85 -5.70
CA ILE A 165 14.86 14.41 -5.75
C ILE A 165 14.00 14.03 -6.96
N ALA A 166 14.51 13.14 -7.80
CA ALA A 166 13.75 12.55 -8.89
C ALA A 166 13.63 11.04 -8.73
N LEU A 167 12.49 10.53 -9.19
CA LEU A 167 12.29 9.11 -9.33
C LEU A 167 12.87 8.68 -10.67
N CYS A 168 13.57 7.56 -10.71
CA CYS A 168 13.95 6.92 -11.95
C CYS A 168 13.58 5.45 -11.92
N THR A 169 13.55 4.85 -13.10
CA THR A 169 13.41 3.40 -13.27
C THR A 169 14.64 2.90 -14.01
N LYS A 170 15.04 1.65 -13.74
CA LYS A 170 16.20 1.02 -14.39
C LYS A 170 16.18 1.11 -15.92
N ASP A 171 14.98 1.16 -16.52
CA ASP A 171 14.81 0.89 -17.95
C ASP A 171 14.27 2.06 -18.79
N THR A 172 13.66 3.11 -18.21
CA THR A 172 12.64 3.86 -19.00
C THR A 172 12.42 5.35 -18.72
N GLY A 173 12.97 5.96 -17.66
CA GLY A 173 12.80 7.41 -17.49
C GLY A 173 13.13 7.99 -16.13
N ILE A 174 13.15 9.33 -16.08
CA ILE A 174 13.30 10.17 -14.89
C ILE A 174 12.02 10.99 -14.74
N TRP A 175 11.44 10.98 -13.53
CA TRP A 175 10.30 11.80 -13.15
C TRP A 175 10.74 12.78 -12.08
N LYS A 176 10.75 14.06 -12.46
CA LYS A 176 11.10 15.18 -11.58
C LYS A 176 9.82 15.90 -11.16
N GLY A 177 9.62 16.06 -9.86
CA GLY A 177 8.58 16.96 -9.34
C GLY A 177 8.93 18.42 -9.66
N THR A 178 7.93 19.28 -9.72
CA THR A 178 8.16 20.73 -9.86
C THR A 178 7.77 21.45 -8.58
N ASP A 179 8.45 22.54 -8.32
CA ASP A 179 8.41 23.25 -7.07
C ASP A 179 6.97 23.72 -6.78
N VAL A 180 6.46 23.25 -5.64
CA VAL A 180 5.23 23.66 -4.92
C VAL A 180 3.90 23.05 -5.39
N LYS A 181 3.61 22.93 -6.70
CA LYS A 181 2.24 22.58 -7.15
C LYS A 181 2.08 21.22 -7.78
N GLU A 182 3.14 20.61 -8.28
CA GLU A 182 3.04 19.33 -8.96
C GLU A 182 4.18 18.40 -8.59
N ASP A 183 3.84 17.14 -8.42
CA ASP A 183 4.76 16.12 -7.96
C ASP A 183 4.49 14.81 -8.70
N TYR A 184 5.38 13.84 -8.54
CA TYR A 184 5.13 12.47 -8.93
C TYR A 184 5.02 11.61 -7.70
N GLY A 185 3.88 10.93 -7.57
CA GLY A 185 3.71 9.87 -6.59
C GLY A 185 3.97 8.53 -7.23
N TYR A 186 4.42 7.56 -6.43
CA TYR A 186 4.46 6.18 -6.87
C TYR A 186 4.00 5.20 -5.79
N LEU A 187 3.53 4.05 -6.29
CA LEU A 187 3.26 2.87 -5.49
C LEU A 187 4.03 1.71 -6.08
N GLU A 188 4.87 1.10 -5.27
CA GLU A 188 5.55 -0.13 -5.61
C GLU A 188 5.19 -1.25 -4.64
N VAL A 189 4.96 -2.44 -5.18
CA VAL A 189 4.71 -3.66 -4.42
C VAL A 189 5.72 -4.70 -4.87
N VAL A 190 6.52 -5.21 -3.94
CA VAL A 190 7.52 -6.25 -4.16
C VAL A 190 7.41 -7.34 -3.09
N GLU A 191 8.10 -8.46 -3.30
CA GLU A 191 8.32 -9.46 -2.25
C GLU A 191 9.28 -8.90 -1.20
N ASN A 192 9.03 -9.20 0.08
CA ASN A 192 9.93 -8.78 1.15
C ASN A 192 11.22 -9.60 1.10
N PRO A 193 12.40 -8.97 0.89
CA PRO A 193 13.68 -9.69 0.83
C PRO A 193 14.04 -10.36 2.17
N PHE A 194 13.46 -9.90 3.28
CA PHE A 194 13.69 -10.46 4.61
C PHE A 194 12.72 -11.59 4.97
N ALA A 195 11.57 -11.72 4.30
CA ALA A 195 10.60 -12.78 4.61
C ALA A 195 9.80 -13.25 3.40
N LYS A 196 10.07 -14.50 3.01
CA LYS A 196 9.40 -15.16 1.87
C LYS A 196 7.87 -15.14 2.02
N GLY A 197 7.20 -14.72 0.95
CA GLY A 197 5.74 -14.64 0.90
C GLY A 197 5.12 -13.45 1.67
N GLN A 198 5.92 -12.64 2.36
CA GLN A 198 5.54 -11.30 2.81
C GLN A 198 5.82 -10.28 1.70
N ARG A 199 5.23 -9.10 1.80
CA ARG A 199 5.34 -8.05 0.79
C ARG A 199 5.77 -6.73 1.40
N VAL A 200 6.39 -5.92 0.56
CA VAL A 200 6.70 -4.54 0.85
C VAL A 200 5.84 -3.67 -0.05
N PHE A 201 5.16 -2.70 0.55
CA PHE A 201 4.45 -1.65 -0.17
C PHE A 201 5.21 -0.35 0.04
N PHE A 202 5.82 0.18 -1.02
CA PHE A 202 6.40 1.52 -1.03
C PHE A 202 5.35 2.52 -1.47
N PHE A 203 5.13 3.54 -0.64
CA PHE A 203 4.32 4.71 -0.94
C PHE A 203 5.25 5.92 -0.91
N GLY A 204 5.74 6.30 -2.08
CA GLY A 204 6.71 7.38 -2.21
C GLY A 204 6.28 8.47 -3.17
N GLY A 205 7.12 9.47 -3.30
CA GLY A 205 7.05 10.54 -4.29
C GLY A 205 8.38 11.26 -4.38
N CYS A 206 8.49 12.22 -5.31
CA CYS A 206 9.66 13.11 -5.32
C CYS A 206 9.65 14.02 -4.09
N HIS A 207 8.47 14.50 -3.67
CA HIS A 207 8.27 15.25 -2.44
C HIS A 207 7.03 14.75 -1.66
N THR A 208 6.72 15.40 -0.54
CA THR A 208 5.59 15.08 0.35
C THR A 208 4.23 15.07 -0.37
N ILE A 209 4.06 15.90 -1.40
CA ILE A 209 2.82 15.96 -2.20
C ILE A 209 2.62 14.63 -2.94
N GLY A 210 3.67 14.09 -3.54
CA GLY A 210 3.69 12.82 -4.26
C GLY A 210 3.42 11.64 -3.34
N VAL A 211 4.07 11.62 -2.17
CA VAL A 211 3.84 10.61 -1.12
C VAL A 211 2.37 10.63 -0.67
N THR A 212 1.83 11.82 -0.41
CA THR A 212 0.41 11.99 -0.07
C THR A 212 -0.49 11.51 -1.20
N GLY A 213 -0.20 11.88 -2.45
CA GLY A 213 -0.94 11.42 -3.62
C GLY A 213 -0.97 9.90 -3.75
N ALA A 214 0.14 9.22 -3.44
CA ALA A 214 0.22 7.76 -3.46
C ALA A 214 -0.71 7.08 -2.48
N THR A 215 -0.89 7.62 -1.29
CA THR A 215 -1.84 7.09 -0.31
C THR A 215 -3.28 7.48 -0.64
N LYS A 216 -3.50 8.70 -1.18
CA LYS A 216 -4.82 9.20 -1.62
C LYS A 216 -5.46 8.36 -2.72
N MET A 217 -4.69 7.52 -3.43
CA MET A 217 -5.25 6.48 -4.32
C MET A 217 -6.27 5.56 -3.63
N PHE A 218 -6.19 5.42 -2.31
CA PHE A 218 -7.03 4.55 -1.50
C PHE A 218 -7.98 5.33 -0.57
N GLN A 219 -8.19 6.63 -0.83
CA GLN A 219 -8.95 7.52 0.04
C GLN A 219 -10.33 6.96 0.42
N LEU A 220 -10.65 7.12 1.71
CA LEU A 220 -11.96 6.84 2.29
C LEU A 220 -12.88 8.06 2.14
N LYS A 221 -14.18 7.80 2.05
CA LYS A 221 -15.20 8.85 2.14
C LYS A 221 -15.20 9.42 3.56
N ASN A 222 -15.09 10.75 3.66
CA ASN A 222 -15.06 11.45 4.94
C ASN A 222 -16.44 11.53 5.62
N GLU A 223 -17.54 11.32 4.88
CA GLU A 223 -18.89 11.37 5.43
C GLU A 223 -19.32 10.01 6.00
N LEU A 224 -20.17 10.07 7.05
CA LEU A 224 -20.83 9.00 7.85
C LEU A 224 -21.23 7.70 7.13
N GLY A 225 -21.21 7.66 5.79
CA GLY A 225 -21.41 6.48 4.97
C GLY A 225 -20.24 5.50 4.90
N GLY A 226 -19.00 5.91 5.21
CA GLY A 226 -17.79 5.07 5.15
C GLY A 226 -17.49 4.48 3.76
N GLY A 227 -16.36 3.78 3.62
CA GLY A 227 -15.97 3.12 2.36
C GLY A 227 -15.11 3.97 1.43
N LEU A 228 -14.71 3.38 0.29
CA LEU A 228 -13.83 4.02 -0.70
C LEU A 228 -14.59 5.02 -1.59
N THR A 229 -13.93 6.12 -1.97
CA THR A 229 -14.48 7.05 -2.97
C THR A 229 -14.65 6.35 -4.33
N LYS A 230 -15.43 6.96 -5.25
CA LYS A 230 -15.59 6.39 -6.60
C LYS A 230 -14.23 6.27 -7.30
N ARG A 231 -13.40 7.32 -7.16
CA ARG A 231 -12.06 7.40 -7.72
C ARG A 231 -11.12 6.37 -7.12
N ALA A 232 -11.09 6.23 -5.79
CA ALA A 232 -10.27 5.20 -5.14
C ALA A 232 -10.64 3.79 -5.60
N ARG A 233 -11.94 3.49 -5.76
CA ARG A 233 -12.39 2.19 -6.31
C ARG A 233 -11.91 1.95 -7.74
N GLU A 234 -11.92 2.96 -8.59
CA GLU A 234 -11.40 2.87 -9.97
C GLU A 234 -9.89 2.63 -9.98
N ASN A 235 -9.15 3.39 -9.17
CA ASN A 235 -7.70 3.23 -9.01
C ASN A 235 -7.36 1.81 -8.55
N ILE A 236 -7.97 1.33 -7.47
CA ILE A 236 -7.74 -0.02 -6.93
C ILE A 236 -8.09 -1.10 -7.97
N ARG A 237 -9.15 -0.94 -8.77
CA ARG A 237 -9.46 -1.90 -9.85
C ARG A 237 -8.36 -1.96 -10.90
N LYS A 238 -7.78 -0.81 -11.28
CA LYS A 238 -6.65 -0.75 -12.22
C LYS A 238 -5.43 -1.43 -11.63
N LEU A 239 -5.09 -1.11 -10.38
CA LEU A 239 -4.00 -1.76 -9.64
C LEU A 239 -4.18 -3.28 -9.57
N ILE A 240 -5.35 -3.78 -9.17
CA ILE A 240 -5.64 -5.23 -9.13
C ILE A 240 -5.53 -5.86 -10.51
N ARG A 241 -6.05 -5.23 -11.56
CA ARG A 241 -5.99 -5.76 -12.94
C ARG A 241 -4.54 -5.91 -13.41
N PHE A 242 -3.69 -4.96 -13.03
CA PHE A 242 -2.26 -4.99 -13.35
C PHE A 242 -1.48 -5.99 -12.48
N TYR A 243 -1.79 -6.05 -11.18
CA TYR A 243 -1.09 -6.84 -10.17
C TYR A 243 -1.50 -8.33 -10.14
N ARG A 244 -2.72 -8.68 -10.58
CA ARG A 244 -3.29 -10.05 -10.44
C ARG A 244 -2.41 -11.19 -10.98
N PHE A 245 -1.48 -10.90 -11.88
CA PHE A 245 -0.61 -11.91 -12.51
C PHE A 245 0.89 -11.61 -12.33
N ARG A 246 1.24 -10.73 -11.40
CA ARG A 246 2.62 -10.27 -11.21
C ARG A 246 3.04 -10.39 -9.75
N ALA A 247 4.27 -10.85 -9.52
CA ALA A 247 4.88 -10.87 -8.20
C ALA A 247 5.19 -9.45 -7.70
N ARG A 248 5.51 -8.54 -8.63
CA ARG A 248 5.86 -7.14 -8.37
C ARG A 248 5.17 -6.17 -9.33
N MET A 249 5.01 -4.92 -8.91
CA MET A 249 4.41 -3.84 -9.69
C MET A 249 4.93 -2.50 -9.20
N LEU A 250 5.22 -1.60 -10.12
CA LEU A 250 5.42 -0.18 -9.86
C LEU A 250 4.40 0.63 -10.66
N VAL A 251 3.85 1.68 -10.06
CA VAL A 251 2.96 2.63 -10.72
C VAL A 251 3.41 4.04 -10.38
N ILE A 252 3.73 4.84 -11.40
CA ILE A 252 4.11 6.25 -11.27
C ILE A 252 3.01 7.12 -11.87
N PHE A 253 2.65 8.21 -11.20
CA PHE A 253 1.60 9.13 -11.67
C PHE A 253 1.86 10.54 -11.18
N ARG A 254 1.40 11.51 -11.98
CA ARG A 254 1.44 12.93 -11.61
C ARG A 254 0.40 13.22 -10.53
N VAL A 255 0.79 14.06 -9.59
CA VAL A 255 -0.01 14.57 -8.48
C VAL A 255 0.02 16.09 -8.57
N THR A 256 -1.14 16.72 -8.40
CA THR A 256 -1.26 18.18 -8.44
C THR A 256 -1.90 18.64 -7.14
N LEU A 257 -1.27 19.61 -6.48
CA LEU A 257 -1.81 20.27 -5.30
C LEU A 257 -2.90 21.26 -5.74
N LEU A 258 -4.12 21.09 -5.20
CA LEU A 258 -5.25 22.00 -5.44
C LEU A 258 -5.53 22.75 -4.14
N GLY A 259 -5.10 24.01 -4.09
CA GLY A 259 -5.11 24.81 -2.86
C GLY A 259 -4.19 24.20 -1.81
N ALA A 260 -4.75 23.84 -0.66
CA ALA A 260 -4.02 23.16 0.42
C ALA A 260 -4.29 21.64 0.47
N THR A 261 -4.85 21.08 -0.60
CA THR A 261 -5.29 19.67 -0.61
C THR A 261 -4.73 18.90 -1.77
N VAL A 262 -4.35 17.64 -1.51
CA VAL A 262 -3.98 16.68 -2.55
C VAL A 262 -5.22 15.83 -2.90
N PRO A 263 -5.83 16.01 -4.08
CA PRO A 263 -6.98 15.22 -4.52
C PRO A 263 -6.56 13.78 -4.85
N GLU A 264 -7.53 12.86 -4.99
CA GLU A 264 -7.19 11.51 -5.44
C GLU A 264 -6.65 11.51 -6.87
N PRO A 265 -5.48 10.89 -7.12
CA PRO A 265 -4.84 10.98 -8.42
C PRO A 265 -5.62 10.21 -9.49
N ASN A 266 -5.37 10.57 -10.76
CA ASN A 266 -5.92 9.90 -11.91
C ASN A 266 -4.98 8.82 -12.45
N LEU A 267 -5.26 7.55 -12.19
CA LEU A 267 -4.48 6.46 -12.78
C LEU A 267 -4.79 6.17 -14.26
N SER A 268 -5.44 7.07 -15.01
CA SER A 268 -5.56 6.93 -16.47
C SER A 268 -4.31 7.38 -17.21
N THR A 269 -3.55 8.29 -16.61
CA THR A 269 -2.30 8.84 -17.14
C THR A 269 -1.07 8.27 -16.42
N ALA A 270 -1.28 7.28 -15.55
CA ALA A 270 -0.21 6.62 -14.81
C ALA A 270 0.58 5.68 -15.72
N GLN A 271 1.88 5.59 -15.44
CA GLN A 271 2.78 4.63 -16.04
C GLN A 271 2.86 3.39 -15.14
N PHE A 272 2.74 2.20 -15.72
CA PHE A 272 2.74 0.94 -14.98
C PHE A 272 3.91 0.06 -15.41
N PHE A 273 4.70 -0.37 -14.45
CA PHE A 273 5.87 -1.22 -14.63
C PHE A 273 5.68 -2.53 -13.87
N GLY A 274 6.21 -3.61 -14.44
CA GLY A 274 6.12 -4.93 -13.86
C GLY A 274 6.57 -5.98 -14.86
N PRO A 275 6.89 -7.20 -14.40
CA PRO A 275 7.39 -8.24 -15.29
C PRO A 275 6.40 -8.48 -16.43
N PRO A 276 6.90 -8.81 -17.64
CA PRO A 276 6.02 -9.18 -18.73
C PRO A 276 5.07 -10.29 -18.25
N ARG A 277 3.82 -10.23 -18.66
CA ARG A 277 2.88 -11.32 -18.37
C ARG A 277 3.49 -12.59 -18.94
N LYS A 278 3.95 -13.50 -18.08
CA LYS A 278 4.15 -14.90 -18.48
C LYS A 278 2.76 -15.39 -18.87
N PHE A 279 2.45 -15.38 -20.16
CA PHE A 279 1.26 -16.04 -20.66
C PHE A 279 1.41 -17.50 -20.26
N LEU A 280 0.57 -17.95 -19.34
CA LEU A 280 0.51 -19.35 -18.90
C LEU A 280 0.42 -20.22 -20.17
N GLY A 281 1.51 -20.91 -20.49
CA GLY A 281 1.55 -21.95 -21.52
C GLY A 281 2.12 -21.57 -22.89
N VAL A 282 2.58 -20.33 -23.10
CA VAL A 282 3.23 -19.98 -24.36
C VAL A 282 4.58 -19.37 -24.02
N GLY A 283 5.65 -20.17 -24.12
CA GLY A 283 7.02 -19.66 -24.05
C GLY A 283 7.22 -18.53 -25.06
N ILE A 284 8.27 -17.72 -24.90
CA ILE A 284 8.59 -16.64 -25.86
C ILE A 284 8.60 -17.18 -27.30
N GLU A 285 9.07 -18.41 -27.48
CA GLU A 285 9.03 -19.18 -28.73
C GLU A 285 7.61 -19.42 -29.25
N GLY A 286 6.65 -19.74 -28.37
CA GLY A 286 5.26 -19.94 -28.76
C GLY A 286 4.55 -18.63 -29.12
N LEU A 287 4.96 -17.49 -28.55
CA LEU A 287 4.42 -16.18 -28.89
C LEU A 287 4.96 -15.73 -30.25
N ALA A 288 6.25 -15.96 -30.51
CA ALA A 288 6.85 -15.75 -31.84
C ALA A 288 6.19 -16.66 -32.90
N ALA A 289 5.95 -17.93 -32.58
CA ALA A 289 5.25 -18.86 -33.47
C ALA A 289 3.79 -18.44 -33.72
N LEU A 290 3.07 -17.96 -32.70
CA LEU A 290 1.71 -17.43 -32.85
C LEU A 290 1.69 -16.16 -33.71
N TRP A 291 2.70 -15.29 -33.56
CA TRP A 291 2.86 -14.07 -34.37
C TRP A 291 3.11 -14.39 -35.84
N HIS A 292 3.98 -15.37 -36.10
CA HIS A 292 4.25 -15.88 -37.45
C HIS A 292 3.00 -16.53 -38.09
N ARG A 293 2.22 -17.29 -37.30
CA ARG A 293 1.00 -17.97 -37.76
C ARG A 293 -0.14 -17.00 -38.10
N LEU A 294 -0.13 -15.81 -37.49
CA LEU A 294 -1.09 -14.74 -37.76
C LEU A 294 -0.67 -13.84 -38.95
N GLY A 295 0.41 -14.19 -39.67
CA GLY A 295 0.85 -13.46 -40.87
C GLY A 295 1.31 -12.03 -40.59
N ARG A 296 1.66 -11.71 -39.34
CA ARG A 296 2.14 -10.37 -38.97
C ARG A 296 3.66 -10.37 -38.96
N THR A 297 4.26 -9.69 -39.92
CA THR A 297 5.69 -9.34 -39.87
C THR A 297 5.93 -8.45 -38.64
N PRO A 298 6.98 -8.70 -37.84
CA PRO A 298 7.37 -7.76 -36.78
C PRO A 298 7.60 -6.38 -37.42
N GLY A 299 7.00 -5.34 -36.83
CA GLY A 299 7.28 -3.97 -37.23
C GLY A 299 8.75 -3.62 -36.97
N PRO A 300 9.29 -2.59 -37.64
CA PRO A 300 10.69 -2.22 -37.51
C PRO A 300 11.04 -2.01 -36.03
N THR A 301 12.11 -2.65 -35.59
CA THR A 301 12.75 -2.40 -34.30
C THR A 301 13.07 -0.92 -34.24
N ILE A 302 12.45 -0.18 -33.32
CA ILE A 302 12.84 1.19 -33.04
C ILE A 302 14.20 1.08 -32.34
N GLU A 303 15.27 1.21 -33.11
CA GLU A 303 16.58 1.53 -32.54
C GLU A 303 16.44 2.88 -31.86
N ALA A 304 16.49 2.88 -30.53
CA ALA A 304 16.58 4.09 -29.75
C ALA A 304 17.91 4.76 -30.10
N GLY A 305 17.83 5.85 -30.88
CA GLY A 305 18.95 6.74 -31.15
C GLY A 305 19.44 7.34 -29.84
N LEU A 306 20.51 6.77 -29.31
CA LEU A 306 21.43 7.45 -28.42
C LEU A 306 22.31 8.33 -29.31
N GLU A 307 21.87 9.57 -29.53
CA GLU A 307 22.78 10.61 -30.02
C GLU A 307 23.69 11.03 -28.86
N ASP A 308 24.99 10.85 -29.08
CA ASP A 308 26.10 11.23 -28.22
C ASP A 308 26.23 12.77 -28.22
N PRO A 309 26.05 13.47 -27.08
CA PRO A 309 26.10 14.93 -27.05
C PRO A 309 27.52 15.51 -27.10
N ASN A 310 28.58 14.70 -27.28
CA ASN A 310 29.98 15.17 -27.26
C ASN A 310 30.65 15.26 -28.64
N LEU A 311 29.92 15.67 -29.67
CA LEU A 311 30.49 16.04 -30.97
C LEU A 311 29.95 17.38 -31.47
N ALA A 312 30.37 18.47 -30.83
CA ALA A 312 30.50 19.76 -31.49
C ALA A 312 31.62 20.57 -30.81
N SER A 313 32.61 20.91 -31.64
CA SER A 313 33.73 21.84 -31.45
C SER A 313 33.38 23.15 -30.79
#